data_AF-A0A6S7IX67-F1
#
_entry.id   AF-A0A6S7IX67-F1
#
_cell.length_a   1.000
_cell.length_b   1.000
_cell.length_c   1.000
_cell.angle_alpha   90.00
_cell.angle_beta   90.00
_cell.angle_gamma   90.00
#
_symmetry.space_group_name_H-M   'P 1'
#
loop_
_entity.id
_entity.type
_entity.pdbx_description
1 polymer ?
#
loop_
_entity_poly.entity_id
_entity_poly.type
_entity_poly.pdbx_seq_one_letter_code
_entity_poly.pdbx_strand_id
1 'polypeptide(L)'
;MEKLFRNQKLNASVRTVKSGEEVLFYAKDVAESLGYSNTKKAIQTHVWKQNKVTLGELKVGPLMGPTFSSQPNCVFLREPGLYQLVFGSRLPTAEAFHGWVFNEVLPSIHKTGSYTLPDRRSLRHNQMILINETDLHHTVVSYIRNNYPKAVIVPSLGEYQDTVPKRCDAWKKGYKGGQPDLTIENPMGEYTGFAIEFKSPKGTGITSEKQALWLKRLREIGYMTMISDDLIQICIRINEYFSLKKKVKTVRVKNAVSEIRVILQADPSYLTSRIQDIS
;
A
#
# COMPACT_ATOMS: atom_id res chain seq x y z
N MET A 1 -23.65 12.21 -5.94
CA MET A 1 -22.41 12.75 -5.35
C MET A 1 -21.23 12.15 -6.11
N GLU A 2 -20.47 13.01 -6.79
CA GLU A 2 -19.26 12.64 -7.55
C GLU A 2 -18.21 12.05 -6.60
N LYS A 3 -17.62 10.91 -6.97
CA LYS A 3 -16.52 10.31 -6.21
C LYS A 3 -15.31 10.14 -7.12
N LEU A 4 -14.13 10.49 -6.61
CA LEU A 4 -12.87 10.25 -7.27
C LEU A 4 -12.37 8.86 -6.89
N PHE A 5 -12.25 7.99 -7.89
CA PHE A 5 -11.52 6.73 -7.75
C PHE A 5 -10.03 7.03 -7.96
N ARG A 6 -9.21 6.72 -6.95
CA ARG A 6 -7.75 6.88 -7.02
C ARG A 6 -7.08 5.52 -6.94
N ASN A 7 -6.25 5.21 -7.95
CA ASN A 7 -5.36 4.06 -7.91
C ASN A 7 -3.91 4.56 -7.83
N GLN A 8 -3.27 4.34 -6.67
CA GLN A 8 -1.90 4.81 -6.41
C GLN A 8 -0.84 4.09 -7.26
N LYS A 9 -1.08 2.83 -7.65
CA LYS A 9 -0.17 2.06 -8.52
C LYS A 9 -0.20 2.56 -9.97
N LEU A 10 -1.33 3.13 -10.41
CA LEU A 10 -1.50 3.68 -11.76
C LEU A 10 -1.27 5.19 -11.84
N ASN A 11 -1.08 5.87 -10.68
CA ASN A 11 -1.15 7.32 -10.55
C ASN A 11 -2.39 7.91 -11.28
N ALA A 12 -3.49 7.17 -11.26
CA ALA A 12 -4.69 7.46 -12.03
C ALA A 12 -5.78 8.02 -11.12
N SER A 13 -6.44 9.07 -11.61
CA SER A 13 -7.58 9.71 -10.96
C SER A 13 -8.76 9.71 -11.91
N VAL A 14 -9.75 8.87 -11.63
CA VAL A 14 -10.93 8.69 -12.47
C VAL A 14 -12.16 9.21 -11.75
N ARG A 15 -12.89 10.13 -12.38
CA ARG A 15 -14.18 10.60 -11.87
C ARG A 15 -15.25 9.53 -12.07
N THR A 16 -16.11 9.37 -11.08
CA THR A 16 -17.19 8.38 -11.10
C THR A 16 -18.53 8.96 -10.68
N VAL A 17 -19.60 8.35 -11.21
CA VAL A 17 -21.00 8.65 -10.88
C VAL A 17 -21.65 7.37 -10.35
N LYS A 18 -22.35 7.48 -9.23
CA LYS A 18 -23.18 6.38 -8.71
C LYS A 18 -24.60 6.51 -9.28
N SER A 19 -25.08 5.45 -9.93
CA SER A 19 -26.44 5.35 -10.46
C SER A 19 -27.09 4.08 -9.91
N GLY A 20 -27.92 4.21 -8.88
CA GLY A 20 -28.42 3.06 -8.11
C GLY A 20 -27.27 2.33 -7.40
N GLU A 21 -27.13 1.02 -7.67
CA GLU A 21 -26.02 0.19 -7.15
C GLU A 21 -24.77 0.24 -8.04
N GLU A 22 -24.89 0.72 -9.28
CA GLU A 22 -23.79 0.74 -10.23
C GLU A 22 -22.88 1.96 -10.03
N VAL A 23 -21.58 1.72 -10.24
CA VAL A 23 -20.57 2.77 -10.35
C VAL A 23 -20.20 2.92 -11.83
N LEU A 24 -20.35 4.13 -12.34
CA LEU A 24 -20.02 4.49 -13.71
C LEU A 24 -18.75 5.34 -13.75
N PHE A 25 -17.87 5.05 -14.70
CA PHE A 25 -16.54 5.66 -14.80
C PHE A 25 -16.50 6.68 -15.93
N TYR A 26 -15.97 7.87 -15.68
CA TYR A 26 -15.87 8.87 -16.75
C TYR A 26 -14.85 8.40 -17.80
N ALA A 27 -15.33 8.21 -19.04
CA ALA A 27 -14.60 7.45 -20.06
C ALA A 27 -13.29 8.12 -20.48
N LYS A 28 -13.25 9.45 -20.50
CA LYS A 28 -12.05 10.21 -20.86
C LYS A 28 -10.93 9.99 -19.85
N ASP A 29 -11.21 10.13 -18.55
CA ASP A 29 -10.21 9.94 -17.50
C ASP A 29 -9.64 8.51 -17.53
N VAL A 30 -10.48 7.52 -17.80
CA VAL A 30 -10.06 6.11 -17.95
C VAL A 30 -9.10 5.96 -19.14
N ALA A 31 -9.47 6.48 -20.30
CA ALA A 31 -8.65 6.37 -21.51
C ALA A 31 -7.30 7.11 -21.36
N GLU A 32 -7.29 8.29 -20.73
CA GLU A 32 -6.06 9.04 -20.44
C GLU A 32 -5.16 8.26 -19.47
N SER A 33 -5.73 7.70 -18.41
CA SER A 33 -5.00 6.89 -17.43
C SER A 33 -4.40 5.61 -18.04
N LEU A 34 -4.99 5.12 -19.14
CA LEU A 34 -4.53 3.94 -19.87
C LEU A 34 -3.58 4.28 -21.03
N GLY A 35 -3.18 5.54 -21.16
CA GLY A 35 -2.17 5.97 -22.13
C GLY A 35 -2.67 6.09 -23.57
N TYR A 36 -3.99 6.16 -23.79
CA TYR A 36 -4.53 6.36 -25.14
C TYR A 36 -4.32 7.80 -25.61
N SER A 37 -3.56 7.98 -26.68
CA SER A 37 -3.29 9.30 -27.28
C SER A 37 -4.55 10.00 -27.80
N ASN A 38 -5.48 9.24 -28.38
CA ASN A 38 -6.79 9.73 -28.80
C ASN A 38 -7.91 9.02 -28.02
N THR A 39 -8.28 9.62 -26.90
CA THR A 39 -9.27 9.09 -25.96
C THR A 39 -10.64 8.88 -26.62
N LYS A 40 -11.10 9.83 -27.44
CA LYS A 40 -12.38 9.75 -28.15
C LYS A 40 -12.41 8.57 -29.12
N LYS A 41 -11.36 8.40 -29.93
CA LYS A 41 -11.22 7.26 -30.85
C LYS A 41 -11.16 5.94 -30.08
N ALA A 42 -10.37 5.88 -29.00
CA ALA A 42 -10.26 4.68 -28.17
C ALA A 42 -11.62 4.24 -27.61
N ILE A 43 -12.39 5.17 -27.04
CA ILE A 43 -13.75 4.90 -26.52
C ILE A 43 -14.71 4.46 -27.64
N GLN A 44 -14.62 5.07 -28.82
CA GLN A 44 -15.48 4.72 -29.95
C GLN A 44 -15.17 3.33 -30.52
N THR A 45 -13.88 3.01 -30.67
CA THR A 45 -13.41 1.78 -31.32
C THR A 45 -13.42 0.58 -30.39
N HIS A 46 -13.00 0.75 -29.14
CA HIS A 46 -12.77 -0.38 -28.23
C HIS A 46 -13.94 -0.67 -27.29
N VAL A 47 -14.84 0.30 -27.07
CA VAL A 47 -15.97 0.12 -26.14
C VAL A 47 -17.27 -0.07 -26.91
N TRP A 48 -17.98 -1.17 -26.63
CA TRP A 48 -19.28 -1.43 -27.24
C TRP A 48 -20.36 -0.46 -26.77
N LYS A 49 -21.38 -0.24 -27.61
CA LYS A 49 -22.43 0.76 -27.38
C LYS A 49 -23.16 0.56 -26.05
N GLN A 50 -23.51 -0.68 -25.71
CA GLN A 50 -24.22 -1.04 -24.48
C GLN A 50 -23.41 -0.76 -23.19
N ASN A 51 -22.09 -0.67 -23.30
CA ASN A 51 -21.20 -0.40 -22.17
C ASN A 51 -20.93 1.10 -21.96
N LYS A 52 -21.53 1.95 -22.81
CA LYS A 52 -21.44 3.42 -22.76
C LYS A 52 -22.79 3.98 -22.31
N VAL A 53 -22.75 5.01 -21.47
CA VAL A 53 -23.92 5.79 -21.10
C VAL A 53 -23.54 7.26 -21.11
N THR A 54 -24.35 8.09 -21.74
CA THR A 54 -24.16 9.53 -21.76
C THR A 54 -24.78 10.19 -20.55
N LEU A 55 -24.28 11.38 -20.18
CA LEU A 55 -24.85 12.15 -19.07
C LEU A 55 -26.34 12.42 -19.25
N GLY A 56 -26.78 12.72 -20.49
CA GLY A 56 -28.19 12.95 -20.81
C GLY A 56 -29.09 11.72 -20.59
N GLU A 57 -28.56 10.51 -20.77
CA GLU A 57 -29.29 9.26 -20.54
C GLU A 57 -29.43 8.91 -19.05
N LEU A 58 -28.50 9.38 -18.21
CA LEU A 58 -28.45 8.98 -16.80
C LEU A 58 -29.55 9.61 -15.93
N LYS A 59 -30.34 10.58 -16.44
CA LYS A 59 -31.39 11.32 -15.69
C LYS A 59 -30.96 11.79 -14.28
N VAL A 60 -29.66 11.90 -14.02
CA VAL A 60 -29.12 12.41 -12.75
C VAL A 60 -29.31 13.92 -12.83
N GLY A 61 -30.23 14.45 -12.02
CA GLY A 61 -30.43 15.89 -11.88
C GLY A 61 -29.16 16.63 -11.40
N PRO A 62 -29.26 17.92 -11.02
CA PRO A 62 -28.14 18.85 -10.79
C PRO A 62 -27.24 18.54 -9.57
N LEU A 63 -27.11 17.27 -9.19
CA LEU A 63 -26.25 16.72 -8.14
C LEU A 63 -24.82 16.38 -8.62
N MET A 64 -24.47 16.73 -9.85
CA MET A 64 -23.11 16.69 -10.37
C MET A 64 -22.48 18.07 -10.23
N GLY A 65 -21.24 18.13 -9.73
CA GLY A 65 -20.51 19.40 -9.56
C GLY A 65 -20.37 20.17 -10.88
N PRO A 66 -19.92 21.44 -10.83
CA PRO A 66 -19.87 22.36 -11.98
C PRO A 66 -19.05 21.84 -13.18
N THR A 67 -18.24 20.80 -12.99
CA THR A 67 -17.35 20.22 -14.01
C THR A 67 -18.06 19.43 -15.12
N PHE A 68 -19.28 18.92 -14.88
CA PHE A 68 -20.00 18.06 -15.85
C PHE A 68 -21.29 18.66 -16.38
N SER A 69 -21.85 19.66 -15.68
CA SER A 69 -23.18 20.24 -15.95
C SER A 69 -23.29 20.98 -17.29
N SER A 70 -22.17 21.28 -17.96
CA SER A 70 -22.15 22.02 -19.24
C SER A 70 -21.91 21.15 -20.48
N GLN A 71 -21.79 19.82 -20.36
CA GLN A 71 -21.47 18.93 -21.50
C GLN A 71 -22.34 17.66 -21.51
N PRO A 72 -23.52 17.66 -22.17
CA PRO A 72 -24.43 16.51 -22.21
C PRO A 72 -23.83 15.27 -22.91
N ASN A 73 -22.80 15.48 -23.76
CA ASN A 73 -22.11 14.45 -24.53
C ASN A 73 -20.99 13.74 -23.73
N CYS A 74 -20.87 13.98 -22.43
CA CYS A 74 -19.95 13.24 -21.58
C CYS A 74 -20.33 11.75 -21.56
N VAL A 75 -19.37 10.88 -21.87
CA VAL A 75 -19.54 9.42 -21.88
C VAL A 75 -19.03 8.84 -20.58
N PHE A 76 -19.84 7.98 -19.98
CA PHE A 76 -19.49 7.15 -18.84
C PHE A 76 -19.48 5.68 -19.28
N LEU A 77 -18.62 4.90 -18.62
CA LEU A 77 -18.44 3.49 -18.86
C LEU A 77 -19.06 2.70 -17.72
N ARG A 78 -19.81 1.65 -18.09
CA ARG A 78 -20.06 0.52 -17.20
C ARG A 78 -18.77 -0.26 -17.02
N GLU A 79 -18.73 -1.10 -16.00
CA GLU A 79 -17.56 -1.93 -15.68
C GLU A 79 -17.06 -2.79 -16.86
N PRO A 80 -17.91 -3.43 -17.68
CA PRO A 80 -17.42 -4.14 -18.86
C PRO A 80 -16.71 -3.22 -19.87
N GLY A 81 -17.15 -1.98 -20.00
CA GLY A 81 -16.51 -0.98 -20.88
C GLY A 81 -15.17 -0.49 -20.36
N LEU A 82 -15.00 -0.43 -19.03
CA LEU A 82 -13.70 -0.20 -18.40
C LEU A 82 -12.72 -1.31 -18.79
N TYR A 83 -13.12 -2.58 -18.62
CA TYR A 83 -12.26 -3.72 -18.97
C TYR A 83 -11.88 -3.74 -20.45
N GLN A 84 -12.80 -3.39 -21.35
CA GLN A 84 -12.50 -3.27 -22.78
C GLN A 84 -11.35 -2.30 -23.08
N LEU A 85 -11.32 -1.13 -22.40
CA LEU A 85 -10.20 -0.21 -22.54
C LEU A 85 -8.92 -0.74 -21.90
N VAL A 86 -9.02 -1.39 -20.74
CA VAL A 86 -7.86 -1.96 -20.05
C VAL A 86 -7.18 -3.01 -20.94
N PHE A 87 -7.96 -3.92 -21.54
CA PHE A 87 -7.43 -4.97 -22.43
C PHE A 87 -6.84 -4.44 -23.74
N GLY A 88 -7.20 -3.24 -24.18
CA GLY A 88 -6.57 -2.60 -25.34
C GLY A 88 -5.30 -1.79 -25.02
N SER A 89 -5.01 -1.53 -23.74
CA SER A 89 -3.84 -0.73 -23.34
C SER A 89 -2.55 -1.55 -23.39
N ARG A 90 -1.43 -0.89 -23.71
CA ARG A 90 -0.07 -1.46 -23.73
C ARG A 90 0.81 -0.94 -22.60
N LEU A 91 0.23 -0.26 -21.61
CA LEU A 91 1.00 0.17 -20.45
C LEU A 91 1.45 -1.06 -19.64
N PRO A 92 2.66 -1.07 -19.05
CA PRO A 92 3.15 -2.22 -18.26
C PRO A 92 2.20 -2.64 -17.13
N THR A 93 1.48 -1.67 -16.56
CA THR A 93 0.49 -1.92 -15.51
C THR A 93 -0.79 -2.57 -16.04
N ALA A 94 -1.20 -2.26 -17.27
CA ALA A 94 -2.31 -2.94 -17.94
C ALA A 94 -1.89 -4.35 -18.36
N GLU A 95 -0.68 -4.53 -18.89
CA GLU A 95 -0.14 -5.86 -19.23
C GLU A 95 -0.01 -6.77 -18.01
N ALA A 96 0.38 -6.23 -16.84
CA ALA A 96 0.38 -6.99 -15.59
C ALA A 96 -1.04 -7.47 -15.22
N PHE A 97 -2.06 -6.63 -15.41
CA PHE A 97 -3.46 -7.02 -15.22
C PHE A 97 -3.91 -8.06 -16.25
N HIS A 98 -3.52 -7.93 -17.53
CA HIS A 98 -3.80 -8.93 -18.55
C HIS A 98 -3.20 -10.28 -18.17
N GLY A 99 -1.92 -10.28 -17.79
CA GLY A 99 -1.18 -11.48 -17.38
C GLY A 99 -1.86 -12.18 -16.21
N TRP A 100 -2.29 -11.41 -15.20
CA TRP A 100 -3.05 -11.97 -14.08
C TRP A 100 -4.39 -12.54 -14.52
N VAL A 101 -5.20 -11.80 -15.29
CA VAL A 101 -6.51 -12.29 -15.73
C VAL A 101 -6.39 -13.52 -16.63
N PHE A 102 -5.49 -13.50 -17.60
CA PHE A 102 -5.38 -14.56 -18.62
C PHE A 102 -4.67 -15.81 -18.13
N ASN A 103 -3.69 -15.68 -17.23
CA ASN A 103 -2.92 -16.84 -16.77
C ASN A 103 -3.43 -17.41 -15.43
N GLU A 104 -4.15 -16.61 -14.63
CA GLU A 104 -4.62 -17.02 -13.31
C GLU A 104 -6.15 -17.06 -13.24
N VAL A 105 -6.82 -15.91 -13.45
CA VAL A 105 -8.26 -15.77 -13.21
C VAL A 105 -9.08 -16.64 -14.15
N LEU A 106 -8.98 -16.41 -15.47
CA LEU A 106 -9.80 -17.12 -16.46
C LEU A 106 -9.49 -18.62 -16.48
N PRO A 107 -8.22 -19.09 -16.42
CA PRO A 107 -7.92 -20.51 -16.33
C PRO A 107 -8.50 -21.15 -15.06
N SER A 108 -8.50 -20.44 -13.92
CA SER A 108 -9.14 -20.94 -12.70
C SER A 108 -10.64 -21.10 -12.90
N ILE A 109 -11.35 -20.05 -13.36
CA ILE A 109 -12.81 -20.12 -13.60
C ILE A 109 -13.13 -21.25 -14.57
N HIS A 110 -12.37 -21.39 -15.64
CA HIS A 110 -12.60 -22.44 -16.63
C HIS A 110 -12.42 -23.84 -16.04
N LYS A 111 -11.39 -24.05 -15.20
CA LYS A 111 -11.10 -25.36 -14.60
C LYS A 111 -12.04 -25.72 -13.44
N THR A 112 -12.43 -24.75 -12.63
CA THR A 112 -13.09 -25.01 -11.33
C THR A 112 -14.49 -24.42 -11.24
N GLY A 113 -14.94 -23.68 -12.26
CA GLY A 113 -16.21 -22.95 -12.26
C GLY A 113 -16.20 -21.68 -11.39
N SER A 114 -15.06 -21.34 -10.77
CA SER A 114 -14.94 -20.16 -9.91
C SER A 114 -13.53 -19.58 -9.91
N TYR A 115 -13.44 -18.28 -9.63
CA TYR A 115 -12.17 -17.67 -9.23
C TYR A 115 -12.33 -17.19 -7.81
N THR A 116 -11.60 -17.86 -6.94
CA THR A 116 -11.41 -17.38 -5.58
C THR A 116 -10.12 -16.58 -5.62
N LEU A 117 -10.23 -15.24 -5.56
CA LEU A 117 -9.08 -14.40 -5.17
C LEU A 117 -8.37 -15.12 -4.05
N PRO A 118 -7.04 -15.31 -4.09
CA PRO A 118 -6.33 -16.21 -3.20
C PRO A 118 -6.86 -16.05 -1.78
N ASP A 119 -7.82 -16.92 -1.45
CA ASP A 119 -8.45 -16.91 -0.15
C ASP A 119 -7.34 -17.36 0.79
N ARG A 120 -7.52 -17.11 2.08
CA ARG A 120 -6.61 -17.63 3.09
C ARG A 120 -6.23 -19.10 2.84
N ARG A 121 -7.11 -19.87 2.15
CA ARG A 121 -6.92 -21.26 1.72
C ARG A 121 -5.86 -21.52 0.63
N SER A 122 -5.67 -20.64 -0.37
CA SER A 122 -4.66 -20.88 -1.42
C SER A 122 -3.25 -20.51 -0.95
N LEU A 123 -3.14 -19.45 -0.15
CA LEU A 123 -1.91 -19.19 0.58
C LEU A 123 -1.68 -20.25 1.66
N ARG A 124 -2.72 -20.86 2.25
CA ARG A 124 -2.60 -22.07 3.07
C ARG A 124 -2.11 -23.29 2.28
N HIS A 125 -2.39 -23.38 0.99
CA HIS A 125 -1.80 -24.42 0.14
C HIS A 125 -0.29 -24.18 -0.03
N ASN A 126 0.15 -22.93 -0.20
CA ASN A 126 1.57 -22.59 -0.09
C ASN A 126 2.11 -22.80 1.34
N GLN A 127 1.35 -22.49 2.37
CA GLN A 127 1.67 -22.71 3.79
C GLN A 127 1.76 -24.21 4.13
N MET A 128 1.03 -25.08 3.42
CA MET A 128 1.16 -26.53 3.47
C MET A 128 2.47 -27.02 2.81
N ILE A 129 3.04 -26.24 1.89
CA ILE A 129 4.36 -26.49 1.26
C ILE A 129 5.49 -25.84 2.08
N LEU A 130 5.19 -24.83 2.91
CA LEU A 130 6.14 -24.26 3.89
C LEU A 130 6.36 -25.25 5.03
N ILE A 131 7.32 -26.15 4.85
CA ILE A 131 7.59 -27.24 5.79
C ILE A 131 8.39 -26.73 7.01
N ASN A 132 9.10 -25.61 6.88
CA ASN A 132 10.01 -25.07 7.89
C ASN A 132 10.06 -23.53 7.90
N GLU A 133 10.77 -22.99 8.89
CA GLU A 133 10.93 -21.55 9.14
C GLU A 133 11.70 -20.84 8.00
N THR A 134 12.68 -21.52 7.41
CA THR A 134 13.51 -21.00 6.31
C THR A 134 12.69 -20.75 5.04
N ASP A 135 11.80 -21.67 4.67
CA ASP A 135 10.92 -21.51 3.51
C ASP A 135 9.96 -20.32 3.72
N LEU A 136 9.42 -20.19 4.95
CA LEU A 136 8.56 -19.08 5.32
C LEU A 136 9.33 -17.75 5.21
N HIS A 137 10.55 -17.71 5.76
CA HIS A 137 11.44 -16.56 5.67
C HIS A 137 11.66 -16.15 4.21
N HIS A 138 12.11 -17.08 3.35
CA HIS A 138 12.37 -16.81 1.94
C HIS A 138 11.14 -16.29 1.20
N THR A 139 9.98 -16.88 1.47
CA THR A 139 8.72 -16.49 0.83
C THR A 139 8.30 -15.08 1.25
N VAL A 140 8.43 -14.74 2.53
CA VAL A 140 8.14 -13.40 3.05
C VAL A 140 9.11 -12.37 2.46
N VAL A 141 10.40 -12.67 2.40
CA VAL A 141 11.40 -11.78 1.79
C VAL A 141 11.12 -11.54 0.30
N SER A 142 10.78 -12.60 -0.45
CA SER A 142 10.38 -12.49 -1.85
C SER A 142 9.14 -11.61 -2.02
N TYR A 143 8.13 -11.82 -1.16
CA TYR A 143 6.92 -10.99 -1.14
C TYR A 143 7.24 -9.51 -0.93
N ILE A 144 8.08 -9.18 0.06
CA ILE A 144 8.47 -7.80 0.34
C ILE A 144 9.23 -7.19 -0.84
N ARG A 145 10.22 -7.89 -1.39
CA ARG A 145 11.01 -7.40 -2.54
C ARG A 145 10.14 -7.10 -3.76
N ASN A 146 9.15 -7.94 -4.03
CA ASN A 146 8.27 -7.78 -5.19
C ASN A 146 7.24 -6.66 -5.02
N ASN A 147 6.72 -6.45 -3.80
CA ASN A 147 5.64 -5.49 -3.54
C ASN A 147 6.12 -4.13 -3.01
N TYR A 148 7.27 -4.12 -2.34
CA TYR A 148 7.87 -2.96 -1.69
C TYR A 148 9.37 -2.87 -2.01
N PRO A 149 9.77 -2.63 -3.27
CA PRO A 149 11.17 -2.69 -3.70
C PRO A 149 12.09 -1.66 -3.04
N LYS A 150 11.53 -0.64 -2.37
CA LYS A 150 12.27 0.37 -1.59
C LYS A 150 12.35 0.02 -0.09
N ALA A 151 11.80 -1.12 0.32
CA ALA A 151 11.87 -1.57 1.71
C ALA A 151 13.31 -1.92 2.08
N VAL A 152 13.76 -1.41 3.23
CA VAL A 152 15.04 -1.74 3.85
C VAL A 152 14.76 -2.88 4.82
N ILE A 153 15.11 -4.10 4.41
CA ILE A 153 14.96 -5.31 5.22
C ILE A 153 16.31 -5.78 5.76
N VAL A 154 16.34 -6.20 7.02
CA VAL A 154 17.55 -6.71 7.68
C VAL A 154 17.24 -8.08 8.30
N PRO A 155 17.77 -9.18 7.72
CA PRO A 155 17.61 -10.51 8.30
C PRO A 155 18.61 -10.75 9.43
N SER A 156 18.26 -11.64 10.36
CA SER A 156 19.19 -12.12 11.39
C SER A 156 20.19 -13.14 10.83
N LEU A 157 21.27 -13.41 11.58
CA LEU A 157 22.21 -14.49 11.28
C LEU A 157 21.83 -15.84 11.90
N GLY A 158 20.64 -15.98 12.52
CA GLY A 158 20.30 -17.14 13.33
C GLY A 158 20.57 -18.47 12.63
N GLU A 159 20.06 -18.63 11.42
CA GLU A 159 20.20 -19.85 10.61
C GLU A 159 21.63 -20.09 10.10
N TYR A 160 22.46 -19.04 10.02
CA TYR A 160 23.84 -19.11 9.52
C TYR A 160 24.88 -19.39 10.62
N GLN A 161 24.46 -19.47 11.88
CA GLN A 161 25.29 -19.75 13.06
C GLN A 161 25.38 -21.26 13.40
N ASP A 162 25.61 -22.08 12.39
CA ASP A 162 25.61 -23.55 12.44
C ASP A 162 26.69 -24.17 13.36
N THR A 163 27.85 -23.52 13.49
CA THR A 163 29.03 -24.05 14.18
C THR A 163 29.42 -23.19 15.39
N VAL A 164 30.10 -23.80 16.37
CA VAL A 164 30.58 -23.09 17.58
C VAL A 164 31.49 -21.91 17.21
N PRO A 165 32.46 -22.03 16.28
CA PRO A 165 33.29 -20.89 15.88
C PRO A 165 32.48 -19.74 15.28
N LYS A 166 31.50 -20.02 14.41
CA LYS A 166 30.61 -18.98 13.85
C LYS A 166 29.77 -18.30 14.92
N ARG A 167 29.27 -19.05 15.90
CA ARG A 167 28.55 -18.48 17.06
C ARG A 167 29.44 -17.57 17.91
N CYS A 168 30.67 -17.99 18.18
CA CYS A 168 31.62 -17.19 18.94
C CYS A 168 32.01 -15.90 18.20
N ASP A 169 32.26 -15.98 16.89
CA ASP A 169 32.57 -14.82 16.05
C ASP A 169 31.38 -13.86 15.94
N ALA A 170 30.16 -14.39 15.71
CA ALA A 170 28.95 -13.60 15.70
C ALA A 170 28.75 -12.85 17.03
N TRP A 171 28.93 -13.52 18.17
CA TRP A 171 28.83 -12.85 19.47
C TRP A 171 29.83 -11.70 19.61
N LYS A 172 31.09 -11.90 19.19
CA LYS A 172 32.13 -10.85 19.18
C LYS A 172 31.77 -9.66 18.27
N LYS A 173 31.02 -9.92 17.20
CA LYS A 173 30.49 -8.90 16.28
C LYS A 173 29.21 -8.23 16.79
N GLY A 174 28.74 -8.58 17.99
CA GLY A 174 27.57 -7.97 18.64
C GLY A 174 26.26 -8.67 18.37
N TYR A 175 26.25 -9.81 17.66
CA TYR A 175 25.04 -10.62 17.52
C TYR A 175 24.63 -11.18 18.88
N LYS A 176 23.32 -11.11 19.16
CA LYS A 176 22.76 -11.65 20.40
C LYS A 176 21.66 -12.66 20.06
N GLY A 177 21.58 -13.70 20.89
CA GLY A 177 20.51 -14.69 20.76
C GLY A 177 19.14 -14.06 21.02
N GLY A 178 18.14 -14.49 20.26
CA GLY A 178 16.77 -13.98 20.34
C GLY A 178 16.49 -12.78 19.44
N GLN A 179 17.44 -12.37 18.58
CA GLN A 179 17.17 -11.39 17.53
C GLN A 179 16.07 -11.93 16.58
N PRO A 180 15.07 -11.10 16.20
CA PRO A 180 14.03 -11.47 15.26
C PRO A 180 14.60 -11.86 13.92
N ASP A 181 13.96 -12.82 13.26
CA ASP A 181 14.41 -13.34 11.97
C ASP A 181 14.48 -12.27 10.89
N LEU A 182 13.55 -11.31 10.91
CA LEU A 182 13.50 -10.22 9.95
C LEU A 182 13.09 -8.90 10.60
N THR A 183 13.78 -7.82 10.27
CA THR A 183 13.30 -6.46 10.55
C THR A 183 13.14 -5.65 9.26
N ILE A 184 12.20 -4.71 9.29
CA ILE A 184 11.94 -3.70 8.27
C ILE A 184 12.25 -2.34 8.91
N GLU A 185 13.21 -1.63 8.37
CA GLU A 185 13.78 -0.42 8.95
C GLU A 185 13.11 0.86 8.46
N ASN A 186 12.16 0.76 7.52
CA ASN A 186 11.41 1.92 7.03
C ASN A 186 10.40 2.37 8.10
N PRO A 187 10.52 3.57 8.69
CA PRO A 187 9.55 4.03 9.68
C PRO A 187 8.19 4.30 9.03
N MET A 188 7.11 3.79 9.61
CA MET A 188 5.74 3.94 9.11
C MET A 188 4.81 4.37 10.24
N GLY A 189 3.95 5.37 9.96
CA GLY A 189 3.03 5.90 10.97
C GLY A 189 3.74 6.42 12.22
N GLU A 190 3.48 5.78 13.35
CA GLU A 190 4.12 6.05 14.65
C GLU A 190 5.26 5.08 14.99
N TYR A 191 5.48 4.06 14.17
CA TYR A 191 6.48 3.03 14.41
C TYR A 191 7.81 3.39 13.75
N THR A 192 8.90 3.13 14.45
CA THR A 192 10.28 3.35 13.99
C THR A 192 10.79 2.23 13.08
N GLY A 193 10.19 1.05 13.17
CA GLY A 193 10.47 -0.12 12.34
C GLY A 193 9.44 -1.23 12.59
N PHE A 194 9.59 -2.37 11.91
CA PHE A 194 8.76 -3.56 12.12
C PHE A 194 9.62 -4.81 12.21
N ALA A 195 9.55 -5.51 13.34
CA ALA A 195 10.26 -6.76 13.57
C ALA A 195 9.31 -7.97 13.52
N ILE A 196 9.77 -9.03 12.86
CA ILE A 196 9.04 -10.25 12.62
C ILE A 196 9.90 -11.43 13.08
N GLU A 197 9.33 -12.20 13.99
CA GLU A 197 9.84 -13.51 14.41
C GLU A 197 9.00 -14.58 13.73
N PHE A 198 9.63 -15.39 12.89
CA PHE A 198 8.98 -16.52 12.24
C PHE A 198 8.91 -17.69 13.21
N LYS A 199 7.89 -18.53 13.05
CA LYS A 199 7.80 -19.82 13.73
C LYS A 199 7.46 -20.88 12.71
N SER A 200 7.96 -22.09 12.91
CA SER A 200 7.50 -23.23 12.10
C SER A 200 6.10 -23.67 12.53
N PRO A 201 5.21 -24.06 11.58
CA PRO A 201 3.89 -24.59 11.91
C PRO A 201 3.92 -25.90 12.71
N LYS A 202 5.07 -26.60 12.69
CA LYS A 202 5.32 -27.85 13.43
C LYS A 202 5.96 -27.63 14.81
N GLY A 203 6.35 -26.40 15.13
CA GLY A 203 6.95 -26.05 16.42
C GLY A 203 5.93 -26.05 17.56
N THR A 204 6.40 -26.01 18.80
CA THR A 204 5.53 -25.93 19.99
C THR A 204 4.74 -24.61 20.08
N GLY A 205 5.00 -23.64 19.19
CA GLY A 205 4.43 -22.29 19.24
C GLY A 205 4.97 -21.42 20.37
N ILE A 206 5.93 -21.92 21.16
CA ILE A 206 6.45 -21.24 22.35
C ILE A 206 7.68 -20.41 21.96
N THR A 207 7.55 -19.09 22.07
CA THR A 207 8.70 -18.17 22.01
C THR A 207 9.62 -18.41 23.21
N SER A 208 10.93 -18.56 22.96
CA SER A 208 11.93 -18.59 24.03
C SER A 208 11.95 -17.27 24.81
N GLU A 209 12.38 -17.32 26.07
CA GLU A 209 12.53 -16.11 26.90
C GLU A 209 13.43 -15.06 26.24
N LYS A 210 14.47 -15.50 25.52
CA LYS A 210 15.40 -14.60 24.81
C LYS A 210 14.69 -13.86 23.67
N GLN A 211 13.89 -14.56 22.86
CA GLN A 211 13.08 -13.95 21.79
C GLN A 211 12.05 -12.97 22.36
N ALA A 212 11.33 -13.37 23.41
CA ALA A 212 10.33 -12.53 24.05
C ALA A 212 10.94 -11.25 24.63
N LEU A 213 12.09 -11.35 25.30
CA LEU A 213 12.82 -10.20 25.84
C LEU A 213 13.31 -9.27 24.74
N TRP A 214 13.79 -9.82 23.61
CA TRP A 214 14.25 -9.01 22.50
C TRP A 214 13.13 -8.21 21.84
N LEU A 215 12.01 -8.87 21.55
CA LEU A 215 10.82 -8.20 20.99
C LEU A 215 10.28 -7.14 21.95
N LYS A 216 10.35 -7.37 23.27
CA LYS A 216 10.01 -6.36 24.27
C LYS A 216 10.89 -5.11 24.13
N ARG A 217 12.22 -5.27 24.02
CA ARG A 217 13.16 -4.16 23.82
C ARG A 217 12.88 -3.39 22.54
N LEU A 218 12.52 -4.09 21.45
CA LEU A 218 12.16 -3.45 20.18
C LEU A 218 10.89 -2.60 20.32
N ARG A 219 9.85 -3.12 21.01
CA ARG A 219 8.66 -2.32 21.30
C ARG A 219 8.96 -1.05 22.11
N GLU A 220 9.87 -1.13 23.08
CA GLU A 220 10.29 0.01 23.90
C GLU A 220 10.95 1.13 23.07
N ILE A 221 11.62 0.79 21.96
CA ILE A 221 12.20 1.78 21.02
C ILE A 221 11.26 2.12 19.84
N GLY A 222 9.98 1.74 19.93
CA GLY A 222 8.94 2.13 18.98
C GLY A 222 8.76 1.20 17.78
N TYR A 223 9.33 -0.01 17.78
CA TYR A 223 9.06 -0.97 16.71
C TYR A 223 7.69 -1.60 16.87
N MET A 224 7.04 -1.84 15.73
CA MET A 224 6.01 -2.87 15.66
C MET A 224 6.67 -4.24 15.78
N THR A 225 6.03 -5.18 16.47
CA THR A 225 6.57 -6.55 16.60
C THR A 225 5.49 -7.58 16.32
N MET A 226 5.86 -8.69 15.67
CA MET A 226 4.97 -9.81 15.39
C MET A 226 5.72 -11.13 15.54
N ILE A 227 5.04 -12.14 16.07
CA ILE A 227 5.47 -13.54 16.03
C ILE A 227 4.39 -14.28 15.23
N SER A 228 4.78 -15.03 14.20
CA SER A 228 3.82 -15.77 13.39
C SER A 228 4.47 -16.90 12.60
N ASP A 229 3.76 -18.01 12.47
CA ASP A 229 4.01 -19.11 11.53
C ASP A 229 3.12 -19.00 10.27
N ASP A 230 2.29 -17.95 10.19
CA ASP A 230 1.29 -17.79 9.15
C ASP A 230 1.71 -16.76 8.10
N LEU A 231 2.16 -17.25 6.94
CA LEU A 231 2.55 -16.44 5.78
C LEU A 231 1.52 -15.35 5.46
N ILE A 232 0.24 -15.65 5.58
CA ILE A 232 -0.86 -14.76 5.21
C ILE A 232 -1.00 -13.67 6.24
N GLN A 233 -1.01 -14.05 7.51
CA GLN A 233 -1.04 -13.09 8.61
C GLN A 233 0.16 -12.15 8.52
N ILE A 234 1.33 -12.69 8.18
CA ILE A 234 2.56 -11.92 7.97
C ILE A 234 2.39 -10.92 6.82
N CYS A 235 1.96 -11.37 5.64
CA CYS A 235 1.77 -10.51 4.47
C CYS A 235 0.71 -9.42 4.71
N ILE A 236 -0.42 -9.78 5.34
CA ILE A 236 -1.45 -8.81 5.73
C ILE A 236 -0.82 -7.75 6.65
N ARG A 237 -0.05 -8.18 7.64
CA ARG A 237 0.53 -7.25 8.60
C ARG A 237 1.57 -6.33 7.97
N ILE A 238 2.36 -6.83 7.04
CA ILE A 238 3.28 -6.03 6.23
C ILE A 238 2.50 -4.97 5.43
N ASN A 239 1.39 -5.35 4.79
CA ASN A 239 0.57 -4.41 4.03
C ASN A 239 -0.06 -3.33 4.92
N GLU A 240 -0.58 -3.72 6.09
CA GLU A 240 -1.08 -2.80 7.09
C GLU A 240 0.03 -1.81 7.49
N TYR A 241 1.22 -2.32 7.82
CA TYR A 241 2.37 -1.52 8.22
C TYR A 241 2.74 -0.46 7.17
N PHE A 242 2.91 -0.87 5.91
CA PHE A 242 3.23 0.07 4.81
C PHE A 242 2.08 1.01 4.44
N SER A 243 0.85 0.74 4.87
CA SER A 243 -0.29 1.64 4.67
C SER A 243 -0.39 2.74 5.74
N LEU A 244 0.36 2.64 6.84
CA LEU A 244 0.31 3.59 7.95
C LEU A 244 0.80 4.98 7.53
N LYS A 245 -0.04 5.98 7.69
CA LYS A 245 0.31 7.38 7.45
C LYS A 245 0.91 8.00 8.71
N LYS A 246 1.99 8.78 8.57
CA LYS A 246 2.49 9.63 9.66
C LYS A 246 1.34 10.51 10.16
N LYS A 247 1.02 10.41 11.45
CA LYS A 247 0.13 11.38 12.10
C LYS A 247 0.86 12.72 12.09
N VAL A 248 0.44 13.63 11.21
CA VAL A 248 0.86 15.03 11.33
C VAL A 248 0.22 15.54 12.62
N LYS A 249 1.02 15.78 13.67
CA LYS A 249 0.55 16.55 14.81
C LYS A 249 0.28 17.95 14.28
N THR A 250 -0.99 18.27 14.03
CA THR A 250 -1.42 19.67 13.89
C THR A 250 -1.20 20.31 15.25
N VAL A 251 -0.03 20.90 15.46
CA VAL A 251 0.18 21.84 16.55
C VAL A 251 -0.76 23.00 16.25
N ARG A 252 -1.92 23.05 16.90
CA ARG A 252 -2.67 24.30 16.99
C ARG A 252 -1.78 25.24 17.79
N VAL A 253 -1.07 26.11 17.08
CA VAL A 253 -0.50 27.32 17.69
C VAL A 253 -1.72 28.13 18.15
N LYS A 254 -2.16 27.91 19.39
CA LYS A 254 -3.08 28.83 20.04
C LYS A 254 -2.28 30.10 20.30
N ASN A 255 -2.53 31.11 19.49
CA ASN A 255 -2.18 32.51 19.73
C ASN A 255 -0.73 32.82 20.10
N ALA A 256 0.22 32.61 19.18
CA ALA A 256 1.48 33.34 19.21
C ALA A 256 1.30 34.85 18.89
N VAL A 257 0.14 35.23 18.33
CA VAL A 257 -0.17 36.63 17.94
C VAL A 257 -0.42 37.52 19.17
N SER A 258 -0.88 36.97 20.31
CA SER A 258 -1.06 37.74 21.54
C SER A 258 0.25 37.96 22.29
N GLU A 259 1.16 36.99 22.30
CA GLU A 259 2.48 37.16 22.94
C GLU A 259 3.39 38.10 22.14
N ILE A 260 3.32 38.07 20.80
CA ILE A 260 4.07 39.01 19.95
C ILE A 260 3.55 40.46 20.12
N ARG A 261 2.23 40.66 20.33
CA ARG A 261 1.69 42.01 20.61
C ARG A 261 2.11 42.56 21.98
N VAL A 262 2.25 41.70 23.00
CA VAL A 262 2.74 42.13 24.32
C VAL A 262 4.20 42.55 24.25
N ILE A 263 5.03 41.84 23.49
CA ILE A 263 6.44 42.18 23.30
C ILE A 263 6.61 43.48 22.49
N LEU A 264 5.76 43.72 21.47
CA LEU A 264 5.81 44.94 20.64
C LEU A 264 5.25 46.20 21.33
N GLN A 265 4.49 46.05 22.42
CA GLN A 265 3.98 47.18 23.21
C GLN A 265 4.85 47.52 24.43
N ALA A 266 5.78 46.63 24.81
CA ALA A 266 6.59 46.80 26.02
C ALA A 266 7.88 47.60 25.80
N ASP A 267 8.45 47.62 24.59
CA ASP A 267 9.68 48.38 24.34
C ASP A 267 9.95 48.62 22.83
N PRO A 268 9.72 49.84 22.30
CA PRO A 268 10.05 50.19 20.91
C PRO A 268 11.55 50.13 20.58
N SER A 269 12.43 50.10 21.59
CA SER A 269 13.89 50.10 21.37
C SER A 269 14.45 48.74 20.94
N TYR A 270 13.69 47.65 21.13
CA TYR A 270 14.13 46.27 20.88
C TYR A 270 14.38 45.96 19.38
N LEU A 271 13.79 46.74 18.47
CA LEU A 271 14.00 46.58 17.01
C LEU A 271 15.23 47.32 16.49
N THR A 272 15.72 48.33 17.20
CA THR A 272 16.79 49.21 16.68
C THR A 272 18.18 48.59 16.84
N SER A 273 18.38 47.68 17.81
CA SER A 273 19.68 47.07 18.07
C SER A 273 20.01 45.84 17.21
N ARG A 274 19.04 45.27 16.48
CA ARG A 274 19.25 44.05 15.65
C ARG A 274 19.24 44.26 14.15
N ILE A 275 18.97 45.48 13.67
CA ILE A 275 19.04 45.81 12.23
C ILE A 275 20.48 46.20 11.82
N GLN A 276 21.37 46.50 12.77
CA GLN A 276 22.77 46.84 12.48
C GLN A 276 23.73 45.64 12.35
N ASP A 277 23.31 44.42 12.70
CA ASP A 277 24.14 43.21 12.59
C ASP A 277 23.89 42.40 11.30
N ILE A 278 23.10 42.93 10.34
CA ILE A 278 22.81 42.27 9.05
C ILE A 278 23.00 43.24 7.87
N SER A 279 24.01 44.09 7.93
CA SER A 279 24.50 44.86 6.77
C SER A 279 26.02 44.89 6.74
#